data_AF-A0A960QDA1-F1
#
_entry.id   AF-A0A960QDA1-F1
#
_cell.length_a   1.000
_cell.length_b   1.000
_cell.length_c   1.000
_cell.angle_alpha   90.00
_cell.angle_beta   90.00
_cell.angle_gamma   90.00
#
_symmetry.space_group_name_H-M   'P 1'
#
loop_
_entity.id
_entity.type
_entity.pdbx_description
1 polymer ?
#
loop_
_entity_poly.entity_id
_entity_poly.type
_entity_poly.pdbx_seq_one_letter_code
_entity_poly.pdbx_strand_id
1 'polypeptide(L)'
;MLELFLYVGLPYAAIIVCVVGTVRRFKYDRYGITTLSSQFLEGKKMLWGSAPWHIGILTVFLGHFVAFLVPGLWQRLMAIPSLLTVAETLGMAASIICLVGLIVLIFRRATTARLQKTTRLADFIVALLLLGQITLGLMIAGGFRWGASWSTGTLAPYVWSLITLSPDISVIPDMPVIIQAHIVGAWLIVLIFPFTRLIHMITVPIHYLMRSPQKVVWTNPRRNASAVVARADQNSRRHFIKASLGLSAAGLLLSVGVLDKLGRFFQMPGLHHDEEADLLETRLRRLQLTAEEKQLELERLRSNEIYVARLSDLNGSTGRYFIDYAMRPGLAFRSEDGWPMLLSAKCTHLGCTVGNQVDTNGKILCPCHVSYFDVKTGLPNEGAPAKAPLDRIAWIVRDEQGAEIATESSRGSRTGRIDPQIAGDYSLYIVRSLSAEA
;
A
#
# COMPACT_ATOMS: atom_id res chain seq x y z
N MET A 1 -28.38 34.83 -3.22
CA MET A 1 -27.66 33.85 -4.09
C MET A 1 -26.37 33.34 -3.45
N LEU A 2 -25.47 34.23 -2.99
CA LEU A 2 -24.22 33.81 -2.34
C LEU A 2 -24.43 33.00 -1.05
N GLU A 3 -25.36 33.42 -0.19
CA GLU A 3 -25.68 32.71 1.08
C GLU A 3 -26.24 31.30 0.84
N LEU A 4 -27.20 31.18 -0.08
CA LEU A 4 -27.72 29.87 -0.51
C LEU A 4 -26.60 28.97 -1.05
N PHE A 5 -25.65 29.53 -1.80
CA PHE A 5 -24.50 28.77 -2.25
C PHE A 5 -23.60 28.35 -1.07
N LEU A 6 -23.24 29.27 -0.17
CA LEU A 6 -22.30 28.99 0.93
C LEU A 6 -22.88 28.05 2.01
N TYR A 7 -24.18 28.10 2.26
CA TYR A 7 -24.84 27.39 3.37
C TYR A 7 -25.76 26.25 2.93
N VAL A 8 -25.98 26.08 1.62
CA VAL A 8 -26.73 24.92 1.10
C VAL A 8 -25.92 24.22 0.02
N GLY A 9 -25.52 24.96 -1.02
CA GLY A 9 -24.77 24.39 -2.16
C GLY A 9 -23.41 23.79 -1.78
N LEU A 10 -22.60 24.55 -1.03
CA LEU A 10 -21.27 24.16 -0.59
C LEU A 10 -21.32 22.95 0.36
N PRO A 11 -22.19 22.88 1.39
CA PRO A 11 -22.35 21.68 2.20
C PRO A 11 -22.66 20.42 1.39
N TYR A 12 -23.64 20.46 0.50
CA TYR A 12 -23.97 19.31 -0.34
C TYR A 12 -22.82 18.93 -1.27
N ALA A 13 -22.18 19.91 -1.91
CA ALA A 13 -21.00 19.67 -2.73
C ALA A 13 -19.86 19.05 -1.90
N ALA A 14 -19.60 19.56 -0.70
CA ALA A 14 -18.58 19.06 0.21
C ALA A 14 -18.86 17.63 0.64
N ILE A 15 -20.09 17.30 1.02
CA ILE A 15 -20.50 15.93 1.41
C ILE A 15 -20.34 14.98 0.22
N ILE A 16 -20.91 15.32 -0.94
CA ILE A 16 -20.86 14.48 -2.14
C ILE A 16 -19.41 14.24 -2.57
N VAL A 17 -18.62 15.31 -2.68
CA VAL A 17 -17.20 15.21 -3.05
C VAL A 17 -16.41 14.45 -2.01
N CYS A 18 -16.66 14.66 -0.71
CA CYS A 18 -16.00 13.93 0.36
C CYS A 18 -16.28 12.43 0.26
N VAL A 19 -17.54 12.02 0.13
CA VAL A 19 -17.95 10.61 0.04
C VAL A 19 -17.43 9.98 -1.25
N VAL A 20 -17.72 10.57 -2.41
CA VAL A 20 -17.31 10.03 -3.72
C VAL A 20 -15.79 10.03 -3.85
N GLY A 21 -15.12 11.10 -3.43
CA GLY A 21 -13.66 11.21 -3.44
C GLY A 21 -13.00 10.19 -2.53
N THR A 22 -13.56 9.97 -1.33
CA THR A 22 -13.07 8.96 -0.38
C THR A 22 -13.22 7.56 -0.96
N VAL A 23 -14.41 7.20 -1.46
CA VAL A 23 -14.67 5.89 -2.10
C VAL A 23 -13.76 5.67 -3.30
N ARG A 24 -13.60 6.69 -4.17
CA ARG A 24 -12.70 6.65 -5.32
C ARG A 24 -11.26 6.40 -4.88
N ARG A 25 -10.79 7.08 -3.84
CA ARG A 25 -9.43 6.93 -3.32
C ARG A 25 -9.21 5.53 -2.74
N PHE A 26 -10.16 4.97 -2.00
CA PHE A 26 -10.08 3.58 -1.55
C PHE A 26 -10.10 2.55 -2.67
N LYS A 27 -10.80 2.82 -3.78
CA LYS A 27 -10.89 1.87 -4.89
C LYS A 27 -9.65 1.92 -5.80
N TYR A 28 -9.19 3.12 -6.14
CA TYR A 28 -8.19 3.33 -7.21
C TYR A 28 -6.83 3.83 -6.71
N ASP A 29 -6.72 4.39 -5.51
CA ASP A 29 -5.46 4.92 -4.94
C ASP A 29 -5.29 4.48 -3.46
N ARG A 30 -5.25 3.17 -3.25
CA ARG A 30 -5.07 2.59 -1.90
C ARG A 30 -3.72 2.99 -1.27
N TYR A 31 -2.67 3.12 -2.08
CA TYR A 31 -1.34 3.49 -1.60
C TYR A 31 -1.24 4.97 -1.22
N GLY A 32 -2.09 5.84 -1.77
CA GLY A 32 -2.20 7.24 -1.37
C GLY A 32 -2.85 7.46 0.00
N ILE A 33 -3.46 6.43 0.61
CA ILE A 33 -4.07 6.52 1.95
C ILE A 33 -3.01 6.24 3.01
N THR A 34 -2.29 7.29 3.40
CA THR A 34 -1.21 7.21 4.38
C THR A 34 -1.13 8.51 5.17
N THR A 35 -0.61 8.43 6.40
CA THR A 35 -0.32 9.60 7.24
C THR A 35 0.81 10.47 6.67
N LEU A 36 1.62 9.94 5.73
CA LEU A 36 2.81 10.62 5.18
C LEU A 36 3.70 11.18 6.31
N SER A 37 4.07 10.31 7.25
CA SER A 37 4.90 10.71 8.39
C SER A 37 6.24 11.26 7.92
N SER A 38 6.58 12.48 8.35
CA SER A 38 7.89 13.10 8.12
C SER A 38 8.80 12.99 9.34
N GLN A 39 8.45 12.16 10.33
CA GLN A 39 9.22 12.01 11.57
C GLN A 39 10.62 11.46 11.32
N PHE A 40 10.77 10.55 10.35
CA PHE A 40 12.06 9.98 9.98
C PHE A 40 13.07 11.04 9.48
N LEU A 41 12.58 12.06 8.76
CA LEU A 41 13.44 13.12 8.21
C LEU A 41 13.87 14.15 9.26
N GLU A 42 13.01 14.41 10.25
CA GLU A 42 13.26 15.30 11.38
C GLU A 42 12.40 14.87 12.57
N GLY A 43 13.02 14.33 13.61
CA GLY A 43 12.29 13.79 14.77
C GLY A 43 12.24 14.71 16.00
N LYS A 44 13.20 15.65 16.15
CA LYS A 44 13.41 16.40 17.41
C LYS A 44 12.22 17.30 17.73
N LYS A 45 11.69 18.02 16.74
CA LYS A 45 10.53 18.92 16.90
C LYS A 45 9.19 18.22 16.67
N MET A 46 9.20 16.98 16.19
CA MET A 46 7.98 16.27 15.77
C MET A 46 7.05 15.96 16.94
N LEU A 47 7.58 15.47 18.07
CA LEU A 47 6.75 15.12 19.23
C LEU A 47 6.03 16.34 19.82
N TRP A 48 6.77 17.43 20.01
CA TRP A 48 6.27 18.70 20.56
C TRP A 48 5.27 19.43 19.66
N GLY A 49 5.30 19.18 18.34
CA GLY A 49 4.24 19.66 17.44
C GLY A 49 3.07 18.70 17.36
N SER A 50 3.36 17.42 17.11
CA SER A 50 2.36 16.40 16.77
C SER A 50 1.48 15.99 17.94
N ALA A 51 2.02 15.82 19.15
CA ALA A 51 1.23 15.40 20.30
C ALA A 51 0.24 16.49 20.76
N PRO A 52 0.66 17.75 20.98
CA PRO A 52 -0.28 18.85 21.28
C PRO A 52 -1.34 19.05 20.19
N TRP A 53 -0.92 19.00 18.91
CA TRP A 53 -1.85 19.05 17.78
C TRP A 53 -2.94 17.98 17.87
N HIS A 54 -2.57 16.70 17.97
CA HIS A 54 -3.54 15.61 17.92
C HIS A 54 -4.40 15.53 19.19
N ILE A 55 -3.83 15.73 20.38
CA ILE A 55 -4.60 15.73 21.64
C ILE A 55 -5.65 16.85 21.61
N GLY A 56 -5.24 18.04 21.19
CA GLY A 56 -6.12 19.19 21.08
C GLY A 56 -7.22 19.00 20.04
N ILE A 57 -6.86 18.66 18.79
CA ILE A 57 -7.85 18.52 17.71
C ILE A 57 -8.83 17.38 17.97
N LEU A 58 -8.39 16.25 18.54
CA LEU A 58 -9.30 15.13 18.85
C LEU A 58 -10.32 15.53 19.92
N THR A 59 -9.89 16.26 20.94
CA THR A 59 -10.78 16.74 22.01
C THR A 59 -11.83 17.71 21.44
N VAL A 60 -11.40 18.70 20.66
CA VAL A 60 -12.31 19.70 20.04
C VAL A 60 -13.24 19.04 19.03
N PHE A 61 -12.71 18.15 18.18
CA PHE A 61 -13.48 17.42 17.19
C PHE A 61 -14.54 16.54 17.85
N LEU A 62 -14.19 15.79 18.91
CA LEU A 62 -15.13 14.93 19.61
C LEU A 62 -16.26 15.73 20.26
N GLY A 63 -15.96 16.89 20.85
CA GLY A 63 -16.99 17.79 21.38
C GLY A 63 -17.99 18.23 20.30
N HIS A 64 -17.50 18.72 19.15
CA HIS A 64 -18.35 19.10 18.02
C HIS A 64 -19.13 17.89 17.47
N PHE A 65 -18.46 16.74 17.35
CA PHE A 65 -19.06 15.53 16.81
C PHE A 65 -20.24 15.06 17.67
N VAL A 66 -20.08 14.99 18.99
CA VAL A 66 -21.18 14.61 19.90
C VAL A 66 -22.29 15.66 19.89
N ALA A 67 -21.94 16.96 19.89
CA ALA A 67 -22.90 18.05 19.85
C ALA A 67 -23.83 17.99 18.63
N PHE A 68 -23.29 17.66 17.45
CA PHE A 68 -24.07 17.58 16.22
C PHE A 68 -24.69 16.20 15.96
N LEU A 69 -24.03 15.11 16.35
CA LEU A 69 -24.55 13.76 16.12
C LEU A 69 -25.73 13.41 17.03
N VAL A 70 -25.66 13.81 18.31
CA VAL A 70 -26.69 13.48 19.31
C VAL A 70 -27.09 14.75 20.08
N PRO A 71 -27.74 15.73 19.41
CA PRO A 71 -27.98 17.05 19.98
C PRO A 71 -28.84 17.00 21.25
N GLY A 72 -29.79 16.06 21.35
CA GLY A 72 -30.60 15.87 22.56
C GLY A 72 -29.80 15.40 23.78
N LEU A 73 -28.80 14.54 23.59
CA LEU A 73 -27.89 14.13 24.67
C LEU A 73 -27.00 15.31 25.08
N TRP A 74 -26.42 15.99 24.09
CA TRP A 74 -25.54 17.13 24.34
C TRP A 74 -26.27 18.25 25.09
N GLN A 75 -27.50 18.59 24.69
CA GLN A 75 -28.34 19.59 25.36
C GLN A 75 -28.58 19.23 26.83
N ARG A 76 -28.89 17.96 27.14
CA ARG A 76 -29.08 17.50 28.52
C ARG A 76 -27.80 17.62 29.35
N LEU A 77 -26.64 17.30 28.78
CA LEU A 77 -25.36 17.45 29.45
C LEU A 77 -25.00 18.92 29.68
N MET A 78 -25.22 19.77 28.69
CA MET A 78 -24.90 21.21 28.76
C MET A 78 -25.91 22.01 29.59
N ALA A 79 -27.06 21.44 29.93
CA ALA A 79 -27.99 22.01 30.90
C ALA A 79 -27.44 21.97 32.34
N ILE A 80 -26.45 21.10 32.62
CA ILE A 80 -25.80 20.99 33.93
C ILE A 80 -24.66 22.03 33.98
N PRO A 81 -24.70 23.06 34.85
CA PRO A 81 -23.75 24.18 34.81
C PRO A 81 -22.27 23.77 35.00
N SER A 82 -22.01 22.75 35.82
CA SER A 82 -20.66 22.23 36.03
C SER A 82 -20.11 21.56 34.77
N LEU A 83 -20.91 20.72 34.10
CA LEU A 83 -20.51 20.07 32.85
C LEU A 83 -20.35 21.06 31.71
N LEU A 84 -21.22 22.07 31.62
CA LEU A 84 -21.07 23.16 30.65
C LEU A 84 -19.74 23.90 30.85
N THR A 85 -19.42 24.26 32.09
CA THR A 85 -18.16 24.94 32.41
C THR A 85 -16.95 24.07 32.09
N VAL A 86 -17.02 22.77 32.41
CA VAL A 86 -15.96 21.81 32.07
C VAL A 86 -15.81 21.69 30.55
N ALA A 87 -16.90 21.57 29.80
CA ALA A 87 -16.86 21.45 28.34
C ALA A 87 -16.27 22.69 27.67
N GLU A 88 -16.68 23.89 28.09
CA GLU A 88 -16.15 25.16 27.57
C GLU A 88 -14.67 25.35 27.89
N THR A 89 -14.27 25.12 29.15
CA THR A 89 -12.87 25.29 29.57
C THR A 89 -11.95 24.24 28.94
N LEU A 90 -12.39 22.98 28.86
CA LEU A 90 -11.67 21.90 28.19
C LEU A 90 -11.55 22.16 26.69
N GLY A 91 -12.63 22.58 26.02
CA GLY A 91 -12.64 22.92 24.60
C GLY A 91 -11.70 24.09 24.28
N MET A 92 -11.68 25.13 25.12
CA MET A 92 -10.80 26.28 24.96
C MET A 92 -9.32 25.89 25.21
N ALA A 93 -9.03 25.15 26.28
CA ALA A 93 -7.68 24.66 26.57
C ALA A 93 -7.17 23.76 25.45
N ALA A 94 -7.98 22.82 24.97
CA ALA A 94 -7.65 21.94 23.86
C ALA A 94 -7.39 22.72 22.56
N SER A 95 -8.17 23.77 22.28
CA SER A 95 -7.98 24.64 21.12
C SER A 95 -6.64 25.38 21.16
N ILE A 96 -6.23 25.90 22.34
CA ILE A 96 -4.93 26.57 22.52
C ILE A 96 -3.78 25.58 22.31
N ILE A 97 -3.85 24.40 22.92
CA ILE A 97 -2.83 23.35 22.78
C ILE A 97 -2.71 22.92 21.30
N CYS A 98 -3.84 22.76 20.63
CA CYS A 98 -3.92 22.43 19.21
C CYS A 98 -3.27 23.52 18.33
N LEU A 99 -3.58 24.78 18.60
CA LEU A 99 -3.06 25.95 17.88
C LEU A 99 -1.53 26.02 17.98
N VAL A 100 -0.99 25.92 19.20
CA VAL A 100 0.46 25.91 19.44
C VAL A 100 1.12 24.73 18.72
N GLY A 101 0.55 23.52 18.83
CA GLY A 101 1.04 22.34 18.14
C GLY A 101 1.09 22.51 16.61
N LEU A 102 0.04 23.09 16.02
CA LEU A 102 -0.03 23.33 14.58
C LEU A 102 1.00 24.37 14.12
N ILE A 103 1.16 25.47 14.86
CA ILE A 103 2.16 26.50 14.57
C ILE A 103 3.57 25.89 14.57
N VAL A 104 3.89 25.05 15.56
CA VAL A 104 5.17 24.33 15.61
C VAL A 104 5.34 23.42 14.39
N LEU A 105 4.30 22.69 13.98
CA LEU A 105 4.34 21.81 12.81
C LEU A 105 4.51 22.58 11.49
N ILE A 106 3.84 23.72 11.33
CA ILE A 106 3.98 24.61 10.17
C ILE A 106 5.39 25.19 10.14
N PHE A 107 5.87 25.74 11.25
CA PHE A 107 7.21 26.30 11.37
C PHE A 107 8.28 25.24 11.06
N ARG A 108 8.15 24.03 11.63
CA ARG A 108 9.03 22.89 11.36
C ARG A 108 9.09 22.56 9.87
N ARG A 109 7.93 22.55 9.19
CA ARG A 109 7.82 22.24 7.75
C ARG A 109 8.38 23.37 6.88
N ALA A 110 8.20 24.62 7.31
CA ALA A 110 8.70 25.80 6.61
C ALA A 110 10.21 26.03 6.80
N THR A 111 10.82 25.57 7.88
CA THR A 111 12.25 25.83 8.17
C THR A 111 13.19 24.68 7.86
N THR A 112 12.70 23.44 7.80
CA THR A 112 13.57 22.28 7.61
C THR A 112 13.72 21.92 6.13
N ALA A 113 14.93 22.11 5.57
CA ALA A 113 15.22 21.86 4.15
C ALA A 113 14.82 20.44 3.68
N ARG A 114 15.05 19.40 4.50
CA ARG A 114 14.68 18.00 4.18
C ARG A 114 13.16 17.82 4.03
N LEU A 115 12.37 18.53 4.83
CA LEU A 115 10.91 18.46 4.77
C LEU A 115 10.35 19.24 3.59
N GLN A 116 10.93 20.39 3.26
CA GLN A 116 10.49 21.19 2.12
C GLN A 116 10.57 20.39 0.81
N LYS A 117 11.60 19.55 0.64
CA LYS A 117 11.77 18.70 -0.56
C LYS A 117 10.70 17.60 -0.71
N THR A 118 10.03 17.22 0.37
CA THR A 118 9.02 16.14 0.37
C THR A 118 7.59 16.64 0.63
N THR A 119 7.43 17.93 0.90
CA THR A 119 6.14 18.56 1.19
C THR A 119 5.42 18.95 -0.10
N ARG A 120 4.12 18.67 -0.18
CA ARG A 120 3.27 19.10 -1.30
C ARG A 120 2.56 20.41 -0.94
N LEU A 121 2.17 21.19 -1.95
CA LEU A 121 1.38 22.42 -1.75
C LEU A 121 0.09 22.13 -0.96
N ALA A 122 -0.56 21.00 -1.21
CA ALA A 122 -1.75 20.56 -0.48
C ALA A 122 -1.53 20.44 1.04
N ASP A 123 -0.33 20.11 1.49
CA ASP A 123 -0.02 20.01 2.92
C ASP A 123 -0.02 21.40 3.59
N PHE A 124 0.45 22.44 2.88
CA PHE A 124 0.41 23.82 3.36
C PHE A 124 -1.01 24.39 3.31
N ILE A 125 -1.77 24.11 2.25
CA ILE A 125 -3.17 24.55 2.13
C ILE A 125 -3.99 24.00 3.30
N VAL A 126 -3.87 22.70 3.59
CA VAL A 126 -4.58 22.07 4.71
C VAL A 126 -4.11 22.65 6.04
N ALA A 127 -2.81 22.79 6.25
CA ALA A 127 -2.29 23.33 7.50
C ALA A 127 -2.75 24.77 7.74
N LEU A 128 -2.76 25.62 6.71
CA LEU A 128 -3.24 26.99 6.81
C LEU A 128 -4.76 27.05 7.03
N LEU A 129 -5.53 26.20 6.35
CA LEU A 129 -6.98 26.13 6.53
C LEU A 129 -7.34 25.68 7.96
N LEU A 130 -6.66 24.67 8.49
CA LEU A 130 -6.81 24.22 9.88
C LEU A 130 -6.38 25.31 10.88
N LEU A 131 -5.31 26.04 10.59
CA LEU A 131 -4.85 27.16 11.42
C LEU A 131 -5.90 28.28 11.49
N GLY A 132 -6.48 28.63 10.35
CA GLY A 132 -7.60 29.56 10.26
C GLY A 132 -8.81 29.06 11.04
N GLN A 133 -9.19 27.80 10.84
CA GLN A 133 -10.36 27.20 11.52
C GLN A 133 -10.23 27.23 13.04
N ILE A 134 -9.06 26.88 13.59
CA ILE A 134 -8.82 26.87 15.03
C ILE A 134 -8.76 28.29 15.59
N THR A 135 -8.13 29.22 14.86
CA THR A 135 -8.10 30.63 15.26
C THR A 135 -9.52 31.21 15.33
N LEU A 136 -10.34 30.97 14.30
CA LEU A 136 -11.75 31.37 14.30
C LEU A 136 -12.52 30.71 15.44
N GLY A 137 -12.33 29.42 15.68
CA GLY A 137 -12.98 28.70 16.78
C GLY A 137 -12.60 29.26 18.16
N LEU A 138 -11.34 29.60 18.37
CA LEU A 138 -10.86 30.20 19.62
C LEU A 138 -11.40 31.62 19.82
N MET A 139 -11.49 32.42 18.74
CA MET A 139 -12.14 33.73 18.77
C MET A 139 -13.63 33.62 19.13
N ILE A 140 -14.32 32.60 18.60
CA ILE A 140 -15.73 32.35 18.93
C ILE A 140 -15.87 31.93 20.39
N ALA A 141 -15.06 30.99 20.87
CA ALA A 141 -15.10 30.55 22.26
C ALA A 141 -14.82 31.70 23.25
N GLY A 142 -13.93 32.63 22.89
CA GLY A 142 -13.62 33.81 23.71
C GLY A 142 -14.68 34.92 23.64
N GLY A 143 -15.23 35.19 22.45
CA GLY A 143 -16.15 36.31 22.20
C GLY A 143 -17.64 35.98 22.33
N PHE A 144 -18.04 34.75 22.03
CA PHE A 144 -19.42 34.25 22.05
C PHE A 144 -19.52 33.06 22.98
N ARG A 145 -19.30 33.33 24.28
CA ARG A 145 -19.24 32.33 25.35
C ARG A 145 -20.46 31.41 25.37
N TRP A 146 -20.28 30.23 25.94
CA TRP A 146 -21.34 29.23 26.10
C TRP A 146 -21.80 28.61 24.78
N GLY A 147 -20.88 28.54 23.80
CA GLY A 147 -21.05 27.88 22.50
C GLY A 147 -21.60 26.48 22.59
N ALA A 148 -21.15 25.71 23.56
CA ALA A 148 -21.60 24.34 23.78
C ALA A 148 -23.10 24.27 24.10
N SER A 149 -23.66 25.30 24.75
CA SER A 149 -25.09 25.35 25.09
C SER A 149 -25.94 25.82 23.92
N TRP A 150 -25.65 27.02 23.36
CA TRP A 150 -26.52 27.61 22.34
C TRP A 150 -26.43 26.91 20.98
N SER A 151 -25.35 26.19 20.68
CA SER A 151 -25.19 25.45 19.41
C SER A 151 -26.25 24.38 19.18
N THR A 152 -26.86 23.84 20.25
CA THR A 152 -27.95 22.86 20.18
C THR A 152 -29.25 23.42 19.62
N GLY A 153 -29.49 24.72 19.82
CA GLY A 153 -30.68 25.42 19.33
C GLY A 153 -30.48 26.14 17.99
N THR A 154 -29.24 26.29 17.52
CA THR A 154 -28.94 27.07 16.32
C THR A 154 -28.23 26.26 15.24
N LEU A 155 -27.02 25.78 15.50
CA LEU A 155 -26.18 25.09 14.52
C LEU A 155 -26.55 23.62 14.35
N ALA A 156 -26.92 22.91 15.42
CA ALA A 156 -27.33 21.51 15.31
C ALA A 156 -28.59 21.34 14.43
N PRO A 157 -29.65 22.14 14.56
CA PRO A 157 -30.80 22.10 13.65
C PRO A 157 -30.39 22.37 12.20
N TYR A 158 -29.50 23.33 11.94
CA TYR A 158 -28.98 23.58 10.60
C TYR A 158 -28.23 22.36 10.02
N VAL A 159 -27.33 21.73 10.78
CA VAL A 159 -26.61 20.54 10.30
C VAL A 159 -27.59 19.40 10.00
N TRP A 160 -28.61 19.21 10.85
CA TRP A 160 -29.65 18.19 10.63
C TRP A 160 -30.58 18.52 9.46
N SER A 161 -30.88 19.80 9.20
CA SER A 161 -31.69 20.24 8.07
C SER A 161 -31.02 19.90 6.73
N LEU A 162 -29.69 19.96 6.67
CA LEU A 162 -28.90 19.48 5.52
C LEU A 162 -28.95 17.95 5.37
N ILE A 163 -28.88 17.20 6.47
CA ILE A 163 -28.91 15.72 6.44
C ILE A 163 -30.30 15.20 6.04
N THR A 164 -31.35 15.85 6.53
CA THR A 164 -32.76 15.52 6.25
C THR A 164 -33.23 16.02 4.88
N LEU A 165 -32.35 16.65 4.10
CA LEU A 165 -32.62 17.19 2.76
C LEU A 165 -33.69 18.30 2.74
N SER A 166 -33.95 18.93 3.88
CA SER A 166 -34.83 20.09 4.04
C SER A 166 -34.01 21.27 4.58
N PRO A 167 -33.10 21.85 3.76
CA PRO A 167 -32.12 22.83 4.25
C PRO A 167 -32.82 24.08 4.77
N ASP A 168 -32.60 24.36 6.05
CA ASP A 168 -33.03 25.57 6.73
C ASP A 168 -31.80 26.36 7.18
N ILE A 169 -31.63 27.55 6.60
CA ILE A 169 -30.53 28.47 6.88
C ILE A 169 -30.99 29.69 7.67
N SER A 170 -32.24 29.76 8.10
CA SER A 170 -32.86 30.95 8.72
C SER A 170 -32.00 31.59 9.82
N VAL A 171 -31.32 30.78 10.62
CA VAL A 171 -30.51 31.25 11.77
C VAL A 171 -29.12 31.76 11.36
N ILE A 172 -28.57 31.37 10.21
CA ILE A 172 -27.17 31.64 9.84
C ILE A 172 -26.89 33.08 9.40
N PRO A 173 -27.71 33.72 8.53
CA PRO A 173 -27.46 35.10 8.09
C PRO A 173 -27.35 36.10 9.23
N ASP A 174 -28.09 35.87 10.33
CA ASP A 174 -28.09 36.72 11.52
C ASP A 174 -26.90 36.47 12.45
N MET A 175 -26.10 35.42 12.20
CA MET A 175 -24.92 35.14 13.03
C MET A 175 -23.78 36.10 12.72
N PRO A 176 -22.94 36.42 13.71
CA PRO A 176 -21.67 37.12 13.50
C PRO A 176 -20.83 36.51 12.37
N VAL A 177 -20.19 37.36 11.57
CA VAL A 177 -19.38 36.96 10.40
C VAL A 177 -18.29 35.94 10.76
N ILE A 178 -17.75 35.98 11.98
CA ILE A 178 -16.74 35.02 12.45
C ILE A 178 -17.32 33.60 12.52
N ILE A 179 -18.57 33.45 12.99
CA ILE A 179 -19.26 32.15 13.07
C ILE A 179 -19.59 31.66 11.66
N GLN A 180 -20.10 32.55 10.81
CA GLN A 180 -20.35 32.27 9.40
C GLN A 180 -19.08 31.76 8.68
N ALA A 181 -17.95 32.45 8.87
CA ALA A 181 -16.66 32.07 8.32
C ALA A 181 -16.18 30.71 8.85
N HIS A 182 -16.42 30.42 10.14
CA HIS A 182 -16.11 29.12 10.74
C HIS A 182 -16.94 27.97 10.14
N ILE A 183 -18.23 28.20 9.86
CA ILE A 183 -19.11 27.23 9.19
C ILE A 183 -18.61 26.95 7.77
N VAL A 184 -18.34 28.00 6.99
CA VAL A 184 -17.81 27.86 5.62
C VAL A 184 -16.45 27.15 5.63
N GLY A 185 -15.56 27.52 6.56
CA GLY A 185 -14.27 26.88 6.75
C GLY A 185 -14.38 25.39 7.06
N ALA A 186 -15.34 24.99 7.90
CA ALA A 186 -15.61 23.58 8.18
C ALA A 186 -16.01 22.81 6.92
N TRP A 187 -16.92 23.36 6.10
CA TRP A 187 -17.33 22.73 4.85
C TRP A 187 -16.21 22.68 3.81
N LEU A 188 -15.32 23.69 3.76
CA LEU A 188 -14.13 23.65 2.92
C LEU A 188 -13.16 22.54 3.35
N ILE A 189 -12.98 22.31 4.66
CA ILE A 189 -12.17 21.20 5.18
C ILE A 189 -12.76 19.85 4.73
N VAL A 190 -14.09 19.68 4.84
CA VAL A 190 -14.80 18.48 4.38
C VAL A 190 -14.63 18.30 2.86
N LEU A 191 -14.73 19.38 2.08
CA LEU A 191 -14.59 19.35 0.63
C LEU A 191 -13.20 18.86 0.18
N ILE A 192 -12.13 19.34 0.83
CA ILE A 192 -10.75 18.95 0.49
C ILE A 192 -10.29 17.65 1.16
N PHE A 193 -11.07 17.12 2.10
CA PHE A 193 -10.78 15.92 2.87
C PHE A 193 -10.26 14.74 2.03
N PRO A 194 -10.95 14.31 0.94
CA PRO A 194 -10.55 13.12 0.19
C PRO A 194 -9.29 13.33 -0.66
N PHE A 195 -8.87 14.57 -0.92
CA PHE A 195 -7.73 14.88 -1.79
C PHE A 195 -6.45 15.19 -1.03
N THR A 196 -6.54 15.24 0.29
CA THR A 196 -5.46 15.70 1.15
C THR A 196 -5.02 14.62 2.13
N ARG A 197 -4.05 14.93 2.97
CA ARG A 197 -3.64 14.02 4.02
C ARG A 197 -4.71 13.79 5.09
N LEU A 198 -5.76 14.61 5.16
CA LEU A 198 -6.85 14.48 6.15
C LEU A 198 -7.53 13.10 6.11
N ILE A 199 -7.48 12.40 4.98
CA ILE A 199 -7.96 11.02 4.82
C ILE A 199 -7.42 10.06 5.90
N HIS A 200 -6.27 10.34 6.52
CA HIS A 200 -5.77 9.48 7.60
C HIS A 200 -6.72 9.43 8.82
N MET A 201 -7.58 10.43 9.01
CA MET A 201 -8.56 10.50 10.09
C MET A 201 -9.55 9.33 10.07
N ILE A 202 -9.91 8.79 8.90
CA ILE A 202 -10.80 7.62 8.81
C ILE A 202 -10.05 6.28 8.96
N THR A 203 -8.71 6.33 9.04
CA THR A 203 -7.86 5.15 9.24
C THR A 203 -7.42 4.98 10.69
N VAL A 204 -8.11 5.63 11.64
CA VAL A 204 -7.83 5.46 13.08
C VAL A 204 -7.91 3.98 13.41
N PRO A 205 -6.83 3.39 13.95
CA PRO A 205 -6.72 1.94 14.09
C PRO A 205 -7.47 1.43 15.32
N ILE A 206 -8.76 1.75 15.46
CA ILE A 206 -9.61 1.28 16.58
C ILE A 206 -9.58 -0.24 16.65
N HIS A 207 -9.65 -0.90 15.49
CA HIS A 207 -9.57 -2.35 15.38
C HIS A 207 -8.26 -2.93 15.96
N TYR A 208 -7.18 -2.15 16.06
CA TYR A 208 -5.91 -2.61 16.63
C TYR A 208 -6.04 -2.99 18.11
N LEU A 209 -6.94 -2.33 18.85
CA LEU A 209 -7.18 -2.63 20.27
C LEU A 209 -7.73 -4.04 20.49
N MET A 210 -8.42 -4.60 19.48
CA MET A 210 -9.03 -5.94 19.53
C MET A 210 -8.32 -6.93 18.60
N ARG A 211 -7.36 -6.47 17.81
CA ARG A 211 -6.68 -7.28 16.80
C ARG A 211 -5.56 -8.07 17.47
N SER A 212 -5.49 -9.35 17.17
CA SER A 212 -4.36 -10.20 17.56
C SER A 212 -3.02 -9.61 17.09
N PRO A 213 -1.94 -9.69 17.90
CA PRO A 213 -0.63 -9.14 17.53
C PRO A 213 -0.13 -9.65 16.17
N GLN A 214 -0.39 -10.93 15.87
CA GLN A 214 0.00 -11.55 14.60
C GLN A 214 -1.14 -11.48 13.57
N LYS A 215 -0.88 -10.89 12.40
CA LYS A 215 -1.75 -11.05 11.20
C LYS A 215 -1.01 -11.91 10.19
N VAL A 216 -1.70 -12.94 9.73
CA VAL A 216 -1.19 -13.90 8.78
C VAL A 216 -2.09 -13.76 7.53
N VAL A 217 -1.54 -13.31 6.38
CA VAL A 217 -2.26 -13.11 5.10
C VAL A 217 -1.91 -14.17 4.06
N TRP A 218 -2.85 -15.08 3.79
CA TRP A 218 -2.65 -16.26 2.96
C TRP A 218 -2.87 -15.95 1.46
N THR A 219 -1.86 -16.06 0.59
CA THR A 219 -1.90 -15.65 -0.84
C THR A 219 -2.51 -16.70 -1.80
N ASN A 220 -3.65 -16.42 -2.46
CA ASN A 220 -4.25 -17.30 -3.48
C ASN A 220 -3.82 -16.88 -4.89
N PRO A 221 -3.18 -17.75 -5.71
CA PRO A 221 -2.79 -17.42 -7.09
C PRO A 221 -3.96 -16.99 -7.99
N ARG A 222 -5.17 -17.55 -7.79
CA ARG A 222 -6.39 -17.18 -8.53
C ARG A 222 -6.78 -15.70 -8.35
N ARG A 223 -6.32 -15.04 -7.28
CA ARG A 223 -6.67 -13.64 -6.95
C ARG A 223 -5.67 -12.62 -7.51
N ASN A 224 -4.46 -13.05 -7.88
CA ASN A 224 -3.41 -12.19 -8.44
C ASN A 224 -3.54 -12.00 -9.96
N ALA A 225 -4.10 -12.96 -10.69
CA ALA A 225 -4.33 -12.87 -12.13
C ALA A 225 -5.31 -11.74 -12.53
N SER A 226 -6.16 -11.29 -11.60
CA SER A 226 -7.13 -10.21 -11.81
C SER A 226 -6.55 -8.80 -11.62
N ALA A 227 -5.30 -8.68 -11.14
CA ALA A 227 -4.66 -7.41 -10.81
C ALA A 227 -3.76 -6.92 -11.96
N VAL A 228 -4.33 -6.71 -13.15
CA VAL A 228 -3.58 -6.18 -14.30
C VAL A 228 -3.34 -4.67 -14.13
N VAL A 229 -2.08 -4.35 -13.87
CA VAL A 229 -1.28 -3.14 -14.21
C VAL A 229 -2.04 -1.91 -14.72
N ALA A 230 -2.14 -0.88 -13.87
CA ALA A 230 -2.50 0.47 -14.28
C ALA A 230 -1.34 1.09 -15.08
N ARG A 231 -1.43 1.10 -16.42
CA ARG A 231 -0.52 1.88 -17.27
C ARG A 231 -0.77 3.37 -17.06
N ALA A 232 0.29 4.14 -16.78
CA ALA A 232 0.26 5.60 -16.82
C ALA A 232 0.23 6.07 -18.28
N ASP A 233 -0.95 6.44 -18.76
CA ASP A 233 -1.16 6.96 -20.11
C ASP A 233 -0.52 8.36 -20.28
N GLN A 234 0.44 8.47 -21.20
CA GLN A 234 1.18 9.71 -21.49
C GLN A 234 0.32 10.78 -22.19
N ASN A 235 -0.87 10.44 -22.70
CA ASN A 235 -1.82 11.41 -23.24
C ASN A 235 -2.81 11.97 -22.19
N SER A 236 -2.56 11.71 -20.91
CA SER A 236 -3.45 12.05 -19.78
C SER A 236 -3.99 13.47 -19.78
N ARG A 237 -3.23 14.50 -20.17
CA ARG A 237 -3.72 15.89 -20.25
C ARG A 237 -4.74 16.11 -21.38
N ARG A 238 -4.51 15.52 -22.56
CA ARG A 238 -5.39 15.66 -23.72
C ARG A 238 -6.65 14.81 -23.55
N HIS A 239 -6.51 13.64 -22.95
CA HIS A 239 -7.66 12.82 -22.53
C HIS A 239 -8.40 13.46 -21.36
N PHE A 240 -7.74 14.10 -20.39
CA PHE A 240 -8.40 14.85 -19.32
C PHE A 240 -9.25 15.99 -19.84
N ILE A 241 -8.78 16.77 -20.82
CA ILE A 241 -9.57 17.88 -21.38
C ILE A 241 -10.77 17.35 -22.19
N LYS A 242 -10.56 16.36 -23.05
CA LYS A 242 -11.65 15.73 -23.83
C LYS A 242 -12.64 14.99 -22.93
N ALA A 243 -12.15 14.31 -21.90
CA ALA A 243 -12.98 13.62 -20.92
C ALA A 243 -13.69 14.59 -19.97
N SER A 244 -13.11 15.76 -19.64
CA SER A 244 -13.80 16.75 -18.80
C SER A 244 -14.94 17.42 -19.57
N LEU A 245 -14.72 17.78 -20.84
CA LEU A 245 -15.79 18.28 -21.70
C LEU A 245 -16.85 17.21 -21.97
N GLY A 246 -16.43 15.96 -22.20
CA GLY A 246 -17.32 14.82 -22.35
C GLY A 246 -18.08 14.45 -21.07
N LEU A 247 -17.46 14.52 -19.89
CA LEU A 247 -18.10 14.23 -18.59
C LEU A 247 -19.07 15.32 -18.18
N SER A 248 -18.82 16.58 -18.50
CA SER A 248 -19.76 17.66 -18.22
C SER A 248 -21.03 17.49 -19.06
N ALA A 249 -20.89 17.13 -20.34
CA ALA A 249 -22.02 16.85 -21.21
C ALA A 249 -22.74 15.54 -20.85
N ALA A 250 -22.00 14.47 -20.55
CA ALA A 250 -22.56 13.19 -20.12
C ALA A 250 -23.16 13.24 -18.71
N GLY A 251 -22.60 14.04 -17.81
CA GLY A 251 -23.09 14.23 -16.44
C GLY A 251 -24.46 14.92 -16.41
N LEU A 252 -24.71 15.82 -17.37
CA LEU A 252 -26.02 16.45 -17.55
C LEU A 252 -27.09 15.48 -18.06
N LEU A 253 -26.68 14.46 -18.83
CA LEU A 253 -27.58 13.45 -19.40
C LEU A 253 -27.78 12.24 -18.46
N LEU A 254 -26.78 11.91 -17.65
CA LEU A 254 -26.82 10.80 -16.69
C LEU A 254 -27.69 11.09 -15.46
N SER A 255 -27.80 12.34 -15.04
CA SER A 255 -28.65 12.75 -13.90
C SER A 255 -30.13 12.41 -14.10
N VAL A 256 -30.59 12.34 -15.35
CA VAL A 256 -31.98 11.96 -15.67
C VAL A 256 -32.18 10.42 -15.62
N GLY A 257 -31.14 9.62 -15.94
CA GLY A 257 -31.25 8.16 -16.00
C GLY A 257 -30.96 7.41 -14.69
N VAL A 258 -30.29 8.04 -13.71
CA VAL A 258 -29.87 7.39 -12.46
C VAL A 258 -31.03 7.25 -11.45
N LEU A 259 -32.04 8.12 -11.52
CA LEU A 259 -33.20 8.08 -10.62
C LEU A 259 -34.06 6.82 -10.80
N ASP A 260 -34.15 6.27 -12.02
CA ASP A 260 -34.99 5.10 -12.32
C ASP A 260 -34.38 3.76 -11.83
N LYS A 261 -33.04 3.64 -11.80
CA LYS A 261 -32.36 2.38 -11.43
C LYS A 261 -32.17 2.17 -9.93
N LEU A 262 -32.19 3.24 -9.14
CA LEU A 262 -32.00 3.18 -7.68
C LEU A 262 -33.14 2.44 -6.96
N GLY A 263 -34.35 2.43 -7.53
CA GLY A 263 -35.52 1.79 -6.92
C GLY A 263 -35.45 0.26 -6.82
N ARG A 264 -34.67 -0.43 -7.66
CA ARG A 264 -34.67 -1.91 -7.72
C ARG A 264 -33.55 -2.59 -6.93
N PHE A 265 -32.60 -1.82 -6.40
CA PHE A 265 -31.40 -2.37 -5.75
C PHE A 265 -31.63 -2.82 -4.29
N PHE A 266 -32.68 -2.34 -3.62
CA PHE A 266 -32.90 -2.57 -2.18
C PHE A 266 -33.57 -3.90 -1.81
N GLN A 267 -33.52 -4.93 -2.67
CA GLN A 267 -34.19 -6.22 -2.42
C GLN A 267 -33.28 -7.44 -2.68
N MET A 268 -32.22 -7.68 -1.89
CA MET A 268 -31.47 -8.96 -1.92
C MET A 268 -31.08 -9.51 -0.52
N PRO A 269 -31.03 -10.85 -0.31
CA PRO A 269 -30.69 -11.51 0.98
C PRO A 269 -29.24 -12.04 1.09
N GLY A 270 -28.75 -12.37 2.31
CA GLY A 270 -27.34 -12.69 2.65
C GLY A 270 -26.92 -14.17 2.83
N LEU A 271 -25.61 -14.42 3.05
CA LEU A 271 -24.88 -15.72 3.07
C LEU A 271 -24.87 -16.46 4.42
N HIS A 272 -24.59 -17.77 4.42
CA HIS A 272 -24.69 -18.68 5.59
C HIS A 272 -23.34 -19.03 6.24
N HIS A 273 -23.35 -19.45 7.52
CA HIS A 273 -22.18 -19.69 8.37
C HIS A 273 -21.19 -20.74 7.84
N ASP A 274 -21.64 -21.75 7.11
CA ASP A 274 -20.77 -22.82 6.61
C ASP A 274 -19.79 -22.31 5.55
N GLU A 275 -20.22 -21.32 4.76
CA GLU A 275 -19.39 -20.66 3.75
C GLU A 275 -18.29 -19.79 4.38
N GLU A 276 -18.49 -19.34 5.61
CA GLU A 276 -17.52 -18.54 6.36
C GLU A 276 -16.41 -19.41 6.96
N ALA A 277 -16.75 -20.60 7.47
CA ALA A 277 -15.80 -21.53 8.07
C ALA A 277 -14.78 -22.06 7.04
N ASP A 278 -15.24 -22.46 5.86
CA ASP A 278 -14.39 -23.01 4.79
C ASP A 278 -13.35 -21.97 4.29
N LEU A 279 -13.73 -20.70 4.33
CA LEU A 279 -12.85 -19.59 3.94
C LEU A 279 -11.69 -19.36 4.94
N LEU A 280 -11.89 -19.70 6.22
CA LEU A 280 -10.90 -19.54 7.28
C LEU A 280 -9.86 -20.66 7.30
N GLU A 281 -10.27 -21.89 6.99
CA GLU A 281 -9.35 -23.03 6.87
C GLU A 281 -8.43 -22.89 5.66
N THR A 282 -9.01 -22.47 4.52
CA THR A 282 -8.24 -22.16 3.30
C THR A 282 -7.26 -21.01 3.52
N ARG A 283 -7.57 -20.09 4.45
CA ARG A 283 -6.57 -19.21 4.99
C ARG A 283 -5.50 -20.08 5.63
N LEU A 284 -5.70 -20.69 6.81
CA LEU A 284 -4.71 -21.39 7.67
C LEU A 284 -3.66 -22.33 7.02
N ARG A 285 -3.75 -22.70 5.75
CA ARG A 285 -2.79 -23.57 5.06
C ARG A 285 -1.60 -22.88 4.33
N ARG A 286 -1.82 -21.78 3.59
CA ARG A 286 -0.79 -21.08 2.74
C ARG A 286 0.46 -20.36 3.38
N LEU A 287 0.47 -20.03 4.65
CA LEU A 287 1.43 -19.26 5.46
C LEU A 287 2.25 -20.16 6.35
N GLN A 288 1.72 -21.33 6.73
CA GLN A 288 2.58 -22.43 7.13
C GLN A 288 3.58 -22.70 5.99
N LEU A 289 3.08 -22.85 4.75
CA LEU A 289 3.93 -23.01 3.55
C LEU A 289 4.90 -21.82 3.33
N THR A 290 4.45 -20.57 3.53
CA THR A 290 5.32 -19.39 3.35
C THR A 290 6.45 -19.31 4.38
N ALA A 291 6.21 -19.80 5.61
CA ALA A 291 7.20 -19.79 6.68
C ALA A 291 8.31 -20.83 6.43
N GLU A 292 7.94 -22.02 5.98
CA GLU A 292 8.89 -23.10 5.65
C GLU A 292 9.87 -22.70 4.53
N GLU A 293 9.38 -22.03 3.48
CA GLU A 293 10.21 -21.58 2.35
C GLU A 293 11.31 -20.59 2.80
N LYS A 294 10.98 -19.64 3.68
CA LYS A 294 11.93 -18.63 4.16
C LYS A 294 13.03 -19.21 5.05
N GLN A 295 12.74 -20.29 5.77
CA GLN A 295 13.73 -20.98 6.58
C GLN A 295 14.81 -21.62 5.71
N LEU A 296 14.42 -22.29 4.62
CA LEU A 296 15.36 -22.92 3.67
C LEU A 296 16.27 -21.91 2.96
N GLU A 297 15.73 -20.72 2.64
CA GLU A 297 16.52 -19.64 2.02
C GLU A 297 17.63 -19.13 2.97
N LEU A 298 17.31 -18.97 4.26
CA LEU A 298 18.29 -18.53 5.26
C LEU A 298 19.38 -19.57 5.51
N GLU A 299 19.03 -20.86 5.55
CA GLU A 299 20.00 -21.95 5.69
C GLU A 299 21.01 -21.98 4.53
N ARG A 300 20.55 -21.75 3.30
CA ARG A 300 21.40 -21.69 2.11
C ARG A 300 22.33 -20.48 2.08
N LEU A 301 21.84 -19.31 2.47
CA LEU A 301 22.66 -18.09 2.51
C LEU A 301 23.78 -18.17 3.56
N ARG A 302 23.61 -19.00 4.59
CA ARG A 302 24.62 -19.28 5.63
C ARG A 302 25.66 -20.30 5.17
N SER A 303 25.35 -21.15 4.19
CA SER A 303 26.30 -22.14 3.68
C SER A 303 27.26 -21.51 2.67
N ASN A 304 28.56 -21.80 2.78
CA ASN A 304 29.56 -21.33 1.81
C ASN A 304 29.64 -22.23 0.56
N GLU A 305 29.16 -23.47 0.68
CA GLU A 305 29.12 -24.48 -0.38
C GLU A 305 27.76 -25.19 -0.33
N ILE A 306 27.16 -25.50 -1.48
CA ILE A 306 25.93 -26.30 -1.55
C ILE A 306 26.22 -27.54 -2.36
N TYR A 307 26.01 -28.71 -1.75
CA TYR A 307 26.12 -30.00 -2.42
C TYR A 307 25.05 -30.16 -3.50
N VAL A 308 25.48 -30.56 -4.70
CA VAL A 308 24.60 -30.76 -5.86
C VAL A 308 24.32 -32.24 -6.09
N ALA A 309 25.38 -33.03 -6.26
CA ALA A 309 25.30 -34.44 -6.61
C ALA A 309 26.66 -35.13 -6.48
N ARG A 310 26.69 -36.46 -6.45
CA ARG A 310 27.91 -37.19 -6.83
C ARG A 310 28.06 -37.12 -8.35
N LEU A 311 29.30 -37.07 -8.84
CA LEU A 311 29.55 -37.00 -10.27
C LEU A 311 29.11 -38.30 -10.99
N SER A 312 29.05 -39.42 -10.27
CA SER A 312 28.44 -40.69 -10.72
C SER A 312 26.93 -40.59 -10.99
N ASP A 313 26.20 -39.78 -10.21
CA ASP A 313 24.74 -39.61 -10.34
C ASP A 313 24.33 -38.77 -11.56
N LEU A 314 25.28 -38.05 -12.15
CA LEU A 314 25.05 -37.18 -13.30
C LEU A 314 25.26 -37.95 -14.60
N ASN A 315 24.39 -37.69 -15.57
CA ASN A 315 24.47 -38.27 -16.91
C ASN A 315 24.37 -37.16 -17.97
N GLY A 316 24.59 -37.53 -19.24
CA GLY A 316 24.54 -36.60 -20.37
C GLY A 316 23.15 -36.41 -20.98
N SER A 317 22.18 -37.29 -20.70
CA SER A 317 20.87 -37.31 -21.38
C SER A 317 19.72 -36.73 -20.54
N THR A 318 19.87 -36.68 -19.23
CA THR A 318 18.88 -36.23 -18.25
C THR A 318 19.57 -35.45 -17.14
N GLY A 319 19.34 -34.15 -17.12
CA GLY A 319 19.88 -33.26 -16.10
C GLY A 319 19.25 -33.50 -14.74
N ARG A 320 20.06 -33.39 -13.70
CA ARG A 320 19.59 -33.40 -12.31
C ARG A 320 19.24 -31.97 -11.90
N TYR A 321 18.00 -31.76 -11.47
CA TYR A 321 17.62 -30.49 -10.88
C TYR A 321 18.29 -30.31 -9.52
N PHE A 322 18.79 -29.11 -9.29
CA PHE A 322 19.19 -28.64 -7.98
C PHE A 322 18.67 -27.21 -7.81
N ILE A 323 18.86 -26.64 -6.62
CA ILE A 323 18.47 -25.26 -6.34
C ILE A 323 19.74 -24.49 -5.98
N ASP A 324 19.93 -23.31 -6.56
CA ASP A 324 21.10 -22.46 -6.31
C ASP A 324 20.98 -21.64 -5.00
N TYR A 325 21.93 -20.73 -4.78
CA TYR A 325 21.93 -19.80 -3.63
C TYR A 325 20.79 -18.78 -3.64
N ALA A 326 20.23 -18.48 -4.82
CA ALA A 326 19.15 -17.52 -5.00
C ALA A 326 17.77 -18.21 -5.07
N MET A 327 17.67 -19.46 -4.61
CA MET A 327 16.48 -20.32 -4.69
C MET A 327 15.95 -20.52 -6.11
N ARG A 328 16.83 -20.43 -7.13
CA ARG A 328 16.50 -20.66 -8.53
C ARG A 328 16.83 -22.10 -8.89
N PRO A 329 16.03 -22.74 -9.75
CA PRO A 329 16.34 -24.07 -10.23
C PRO A 329 17.58 -24.01 -11.14
N GLY A 330 18.49 -24.93 -10.92
CA GLY A 330 19.66 -25.23 -11.75
C GLY A 330 19.56 -26.66 -12.28
N LEU A 331 20.29 -26.92 -13.36
CA LEU A 331 20.43 -28.23 -13.98
C LEU A 331 21.90 -28.62 -13.99
N ALA A 332 22.20 -29.82 -13.50
CA ALA A 332 23.52 -30.42 -13.53
C ALA A 332 23.55 -31.60 -14.52
N PHE A 333 24.54 -31.61 -15.41
CA PHE A 333 24.80 -32.66 -16.38
C PHE A 333 26.25 -33.14 -16.26
N ARG A 334 26.54 -34.31 -16.83
CA ARG A 334 27.90 -34.80 -17.05
C ARG A 334 28.19 -34.84 -18.55
N SER A 335 29.23 -34.13 -18.99
CA SER A 335 29.72 -34.17 -20.37
C SER A 335 30.28 -35.55 -20.71
N GLU A 336 30.40 -35.84 -22.01
CA GLU A 336 31.10 -37.03 -22.53
C GLU A 336 32.55 -37.08 -22.06
N ASP A 337 33.19 -35.91 -21.92
CA ASP A 337 34.57 -35.76 -21.42
C ASP A 337 34.69 -35.93 -19.89
N GLY A 338 33.62 -36.32 -19.19
CA GLY A 338 33.59 -36.54 -17.74
C GLY A 338 33.41 -35.27 -16.89
N TRP A 339 33.41 -34.08 -17.50
CA TRP A 339 33.26 -32.81 -16.80
C TRP A 339 31.81 -32.53 -16.38
N PRO A 340 31.57 -32.00 -15.16
CA PRO A 340 30.25 -31.52 -14.79
C PRO A 340 29.92 -30.21 -15.53
N MET A 341 28.64 -30.01 -15.80
CA MET A 341 28.12 -28.82 -16.44
C MET A 341 26.87 -28.36 -15.72
N LEU A 342 26.89 -27.15 -15.18
CA LEU A 342 25.79 -26.59 -14.40
C LEU A 342 25.25 -25.34 -15.10
N LEU A 343 23.97 -25.39 -15.42
CA LEU A 343 23.23 -24.29 -16.06
C LEU A 343 22.08 -23.87 -15.17
N SER A 344 21.67 -22.61 -15.26
CA SER A 344 20.39 -22.19 -14.72
C SER A 344 19.26 -22.90 -15.48
N ALA A 345 18.33 -23.49 -14.74
CA ALA A 345 17.11 -24.03 -15.32
C ALA A 345 16.06 -22.93 -15.53
N LYS A 346 16.41 -21.65 -15.35
CA LYS A 346 15.49 -20.53 -15.53
C LYS A 346 15.58 -19.99 -16.96
N CYS A 347 14.51 -20.14 -17.72
CA CYS A 347 14.43 -19.63 -19.08
C CYS A 347 14.63 -18.10 -19.12
N THR A 348 15.53 -17.63 -20.00
CA THR A 348 15.86 -16.21 -20.16
C THR A 348 14.76 -15.35 -20.80
N HIS A 349 13.66 -15.96 -21.26
CA HIS A 349 12.50 -15.24 -21.79
C HIS A 349 11.60 -14.67 -20.67
N LEU A 350 10.97 -15.55 -19.88
CA LEU A 350 10.00 -15.16 -18.82
C LEU A 350 10.22 -15.89 -17.48
N GLY A 351 11.28 -16.71 -17.38
CA GLY A 351 11.65 -17.36 -16.12
C GLY A 351 10.96 -18.69 -15.82
N CYS A 352 10.25 -19.31 -16.77
CA CYS A 352 9.79 -20.69 -16.64
C CYS A 352 10.96 -21.66 -16.40
N THR A 353 10.72 -22.75 -15.69
CA THR A 353 11.70 -23.84 -15.54
C THR A 353 11.86 -24.57 -16.88
N VAL A 354 13.10 -24.65 -17.37
CA VAL A 354 13.49 -25.42 -18.55
C VAL A 354 13.50 -26.91 -18.19
N GLY A 355 13.05 -27.76 -19.10
CA GLY A 355 13.07 -29.21 -18.94
C GLY A 355 14.49 -29.77 -18.79
N ASN A 356 14.59 -30.99 -18.25
CA ASN A 356 15.87 -31.65 -17.97
C ASN A 356 16.25 -32.74 -18.97
N GLN A 357 15.34 -33.14 -19.86
CA GLN A 357 15.61 -34.15 -20.87
C GLN A 357 16.33 -33.52 -22.05
N VAL A 358 17.46 -34.12 -22.42
CA VAL A 358 18.27 -33.72 -23.57
C VAL A 358 17.76 -34.47 -24.79
N ASP A 359 17.45 -33.74 -25.85
CA ASP A 359 17.05 -34.31 -27.14
C ASP A 359 18.23 -34.95 -27.88
N THR A 360 17.96 -35.59 -29.02
CA THR A 360 19.00 -36.22 -29.86
C THR A 360 20.04 -35.23 -30.40
N ASN A 361 19.78 -33.92 -30.32
CA ASN A 361 20.66 -32.85 -30.79
C ASN A 361 21.40 -32.15 -29.63
N GLY A 362 21.35 -32.69 -28.41
CA GLY A 362 22.03 -32.09 -27.26
C GLY A 362 21.33 -30.85 -26.67
N LYS A 363 20.03 -30.68 -26.90
CA LYS A 363 19.24 -29.51 -26.47
C LYS A 363 18.18 -29.86 -25.44
N ILE A 364 17.86 -28.90 -24.59
CA ILE A 364 16.80 -28.97 -23.57
C ILE A 364 15.65 -28.01 -23.91
N LEU A 365 14.42 -28.47 -23.71
CA LEU A 365 13.20 -27.74 -24.09
C LEU A 365 12.64 -26.92 -22.92
N CYS A 366 12.35 -25.65 -23.16
CA CYS A 366 11.44 -24.84 -22.34
C CYS A 366 9.99 -24.98 -22.84
N PRO A 367 9.08 -25.61 -22.07
CA PRO A 367 7.74 -25.97 -22.55
C PRO A 367 6.80 -24.77 -22.73
N CYS A 368 7.11 -23.61 -22.13
CA CYS A 368 6.22 -22.43 -22.15
C CYS A 368 6.06 -21.82 -23.56
N HIS A 369 7.16 -21.65 -24.30
CA HIS A 369 7.15 -21.06 -25.65
C HIS A 369 8.16 -21.75 -26.59
N VAL A 370 8.42 -23.04 -26.34
CA VAL A 370 9.20 -23.92 -27.21
C VAL A 370 10.58 -23.38 -27.58
N SER A 371 11.30 -22.86 -26.56
CA SER A 371 12.71 -22.47 -26.72
C SER A 371 13.60 -23.66 -26.39
N TYR A 372 14.43 -24.08 -27.33
CA TYR A 372 15.43 -25.14 -27.14
C TYR A 372 16.77 -24.49 -26.82
N PHE A 373 17.41 -24.94 -25.75
CA PHE A 373 18.73 -24.46 -25.35
C PHE A 373 19.76 -25.57 -25.52
N ASP A 374 20.88 -25.27 -26.14
CA ASP A 374 22.02 -26.18 -26.25
C ASP A 374 22.64 -26.40 -24.86
N VAL A 375 22.82 -27.65 -24.44
CA VAL A 375 23.33 -27.99 -23.10
C VAL A 375 24.80 -27.60 -22.93
N LYS A 376 25.60 -27.61 -24.00
CA LYS A 376 27.03 -27.27 -23.96
C LYS A 376 27.26 -25.77 -23.85
N THR A 377 26.47 -24.97 -24.55
CA THR A 377 26.68 -23.52 -24.69
C THR A 377 25.66 -22.68 -23.91
N GLY A 378 24.51 -23.25 -23.58
CA GLY A 378 23.35 -22.55 -23.05
C GLY A 378 22.58 -21.75 -24.10
N LEU A 379 23.03 -21.70 -25.37
CA LEU A 379 22.46 -20.84 -26.40
C LEU A 379 21.07 -21.31 -26.84
N PRO A 380 20.10 -20.40 -27.00
CA PRO A 380 18.79 -20.74 -27.57
C PRO A 380 18.89 -21.01 -29.08
N ASN A 381 17.96 -21.79 -29.61
CA ASN A 381 17.82 -21.99 -31.04
C ASN A 381 17.46 -20.69 -31.78
N GLU A 382 17.88 -20.59 -33.05
CA GLU A 382 17.56 -19.46 -33.89
C GLU A 382 16.04 -19.29 -34.05
N GLY A 383 15.56 -18.04 -34.02
CA GLY A 383 14.13 -17.72 -34.06
C GLY A 383 13.37 -17.88 -32.74
N ALA A 384 13.96 -18.42 -31.68
CA ALA A 384 13.28 -18.59 -30.39
C ALA A 384 12.94 -17.26 -29.69
N PRO A 385 11.90 -17.23 -28.83
CA PRO A 385 11.60 -16.09 -27.96
C PRO A 385 12.73 -15.74 -26.98
N ALA A 386 13.44 -16.74 -26.46
CA ALA A 386 14.64 -16.53 -25.66
C ALA A 386 15.79 -16.00 -26.53
N LYS A 387 16.40 -14.88 -26.13
CA LYS A 387 17.49 -14.22 -26.89
C LYS A 387 18.87 -14.32 -26.23
N ALA A 388 18.92 -14.73 -24.97
CA ALA A 388 20.15 -14.87 -24.20
C ALA A 388 20.38 -16.34 -23.81
N PRO A 389 21.64 -16.78 -23.71
CA PRO A 389 21.96 -18.12 -23.23
C PRO A 389 21.54 -18.31 -21.77
N LEU A 390 21.33 -19.56 -21.36
CA LEU A 390 21.19 -19.90 -19.95
C LEU A 390 22.48 -19.60 -19.19
N ASP A 391 22.34 -19.00 -18.01
CA ASP A 391 23.48 -18.65 -17.15
C ASP A 391 24.22 -19.91 -16.71
N ARG A 392 25.55 -19.89 -16.79
CA ARG A 392 26.40 -20.94 -16.21
C ARG A 392 26.53 -20.73 -14.71
N ILE A 393 26.45 -21.81 -13.96
CA ILE A 393 26.60 -21.80 -12.51
C ILE A 393 28.00 -22.32 -12.18
N ALA A 394 28.79 -21.53 -11.46
CA ALA A 394 30.13 -21.90 -11.04
C ALA A 394 30.11 -23.09 -10.07
N TRP A 395 31.09 -23.98 -10.18
CA TRP A 395 31.13 -25.20 -9.39
C TRP A 395 32.56 -25.62 -9.02
N ILE A 396 32.64 -26.46 -7.98
CA ILE A 396 33.85 -27.14 -7.51
C ILE A 396 33.57 -28.64 -7.41
N VAL A 397 34.56 -29.44 -7.77
CA VAL A 397 34.59 -30.89 -7.55
C VAL A 397 35.59 -31.19 -6.45
N ARG A 398 35.14 -31.92 -5.43
CA ARG A 398 35.98 -32.37 -4.30
C ARG A 398 36.04 -33.89 -4.23
N ASP A 399 37.17 -34.41 -3.78
CA ASP A 399 37.32 -35.84 -3.43
C ASP A 399 36.67 -36.18 -2.08
N GLU A 400 36.73 -37.46 -1.68
CA GLU A 400 36.18 -37.92 -0.39
C GLU A 400 36.87 -37.30 0.83
N GLN A 401 38.12 -36.86 0.66
CA GLN A 401 38.92 -36.19 1.69
C GLN A 401 38.69 -34.66 1.70
N GLY A 402 37.87 -34.13 0.79
CA GLY A 402 37.51 -32.71 0.67
C GLY A 402 38.51 -31.86 -0.11
N ALA A 403 39.54 -32.45 -0.73
CA ALA A 403 40.50 -31.73 -1.55
C ALA A 403 39.87 -31.27 -2.88
N GLU A 404 40.28 -30.09 -3.34
CA GLU A 404 39.80 -29.51 -4.61
C GLU A 404 40.48 -30.20 -5.79
N ILE A 405 39.68 -30.83 -6.65
CA ILE A 405 40.17 -31.57 -7.83
C ILE A 405 40.04 -30.73 -9.11
N ALA A 406 38.92 -30.02 -9.23
CA ALA A 406 38.61 -29.18 -10.38
C ALA A 406 37.59 -28.09 -10.06
N THR A 407 37.68 -26.95 -10.73
CA THR A 407 36.67 -25.88 -10.66
C THR A 407 36.32 -25.34 -12.04
N GLU A 408 35.13 -24.75 -12.15
CA GLU A 408 34.73 -23.92 -13.29
C GLU A 408 34.13 -22.61 -12.77
N SER A 409 34.64 -21.47 -13.26
CA SER A 409 34.07 -20.16 -12.96
C SER A 409 32.80 -19.91 -13.77
N SER A 410 32.00 -18.91 -13.38
CA SER A 410 30.79 -18.51 -14.12
C SER A 410 31.07 -18.05 -15.57
N ARG A 411 32.32 -17.71 -15.89
CA ARG A 411 32.80 -17.34 -17.24
C ARG A 411 33.33 -18.52 -18.06
N GLY A 412 33.30 -19.75 -17.51
CA GLY A 412 33.72 -20.97 -18.20
C GLY A 412 35.22 -21.28 -18.17
N SER A 413 36.00 -20.60 -17.31
CA SER A 413 37.41 -20.95 -17.10
C SER A 413 37.50 -22.18 -16.20
N ARG A 414 38.13 -23.26 -16.69
CA ARG A 414 38.30 -24.52 -15.97
C ARG A 414 39.73 -24.67 -15.45
N THR A 415 39.87 -25.16 -14.23
CA THR A 415 41.17 -25.53 -13.65
C THR A 415 41.07 -26.94 -13.06
N GLY A 416 42.19 -27.67 -13.05
CA GLY A 416 42.27 -29.05 -12.53
C GLY A 416 42.12 -30.14 -13.60
N ARG A 417 42.11 -31.40 -13.15
CA ARG A 417 41.97 -32.59 -14.01
C ARG A 417 41.10 -33.62 -13.31
N ILE A 418 40.03 -34.05 -13.97
CA ILE A 418 39.13 -35.11 -13.48
C ILE A 418 39.63 -36.44 -14.06
N ASP A 419 39.98 -37.40 -13.20
CA ASP A 419 40.29 -38.77 -13.63
C ASP A 419 38.98 -39.54 -13.88
N PRO A 420 38.72 -40.02 -15.12
CA PRO A 420 37.50 -40.76 -15.44
C PRO A 420 37.35 -42.08 -14.67
N GLN A 421 38.44 -42.68 -14.17
CA GLN A 421 38.41 -43.98 -13.48
C GLN A 421 37.95 -43.88 -12.01
N ILE A 422 38.16 -42.74 -11.36
CA ILE A 422 37.83 -42.48 -9.95
C ILE A 422 36.69 -41.44 -9.83
N ALA A 423 36.14 -40.99 -10.96
CA ALA A 423 35.06 -40.00 -11.05
C ALA A 423 33.79 -40.35 -10.25
N GLY A 424 33.61 -41.62 -9.87
CA GLY A 424 32.47 -42.06 -9.06
C GLY A 424 32.46 -41.53 -7.63
N ASP A 425 33.64 -41.24 -7.09
CA ASP A 425 33.86 -40.86 -5.68
C ASP A 425 33.90 -39.33 -5.49
N TYR A 426 33.81 -38.57 -6.58
CA TYR A 426 33.84 -37.12 -6.55
C TYR A 426 32.46 -36.51 -6.27
N SER A 427 32.46 -35.51 -5.39
CA SER A 427 31.27 -34.75 -5.01
C SER A 427 31.29 -33.36 -5.64
N LEU A 428 30.17 -32.97 -6.23
CA LEU A 428 29.98 -31.70 -6.91
C LEU A 428 29.28 -30.71 -5.99
N TYR A 429 29.86 -29.51 -5.87
CA TYR A 429 29.31 -28.41 -5.09
C TYR A 429 29.25 -27.13 -5.92
N ILE A 430 28.30 -26.25 -5.60
CA ILE A 430 28.35 -24.84 -6.02
C ILE A 430 28.96 -24.02 -4.89
N VAL A 431 29.77 -23.02 -5.24
CA VAL A 431 30.50 -22.19 -4.27
C VAL A 431 30.21 -20.72 -4.51
N ARG A 432 30.00 -19.98 -3.42
CA ARG A 432 29.66 -18.56 -3.48
C ARG A 432 30.80 -17.68 -3.99
N SER A 433 32.06 -17.95 -3.64
CA SER A 433 33.23 -17.13 -4.05
C SER A 433 33.44 -17.10 -5.56
N LEU A 434 33.28 -18.25 -6.23
CA LEU A 434 33.44 -18.40 -7.69
C LEU A 434 32.30 -17.77 -8.50
N SER A 435 31.21 -17.38 -7.84
CA SER A 435 30.07 -16.68 -8.45
C SER A 435 30.20 -15.15 -8.40
N ALA A 436 31.16 -14.61 -7.64
CA ALA A 436 31.30 -13.18 -7.35
C ALA A 436 32.38 -12.44 -8.16
N GLU A 437 33.18 -13.13 -8.98
CA GLU A 437 34.06 -12.49 -10.00
C GLU A 437 33.27 -11.99 -11.24
N ALA A 438 31.96 -11.80 -11.09
CA ALA A 438 31.03 -11.33 -12.13
C ALA A 438 31.11 -9.81 -12.31
#